data_AF-A0A8J5JPP1-F1
#
_entry.id   AF-A0A8J5JPP1-F1
#
_cell.length_a   1.000
_cell.length_b   1.000
_cell.length_c   1.000
_cell.angle_alpha   90.00
_cell.angle_beta   90.00
_cell.angle_gamma   90.00
#
_symmetry.space_group_name_H-M   'P 1'
#
loop_
_entity.id
_entity.type
_entity.pdbx_description
1 polymer ?
#
loop_
_entity_poly.entity_id
_entity_poly.type
_entity_poly.pdbx_seq_one_letter_code
_entity_poly.pdbx_strand_id
1 'polypeptide(L)'
;MLTLFLSCLSRQLEDDDFVVKRRSVRVTRRQVASRNPLKALAAREDLKSEYTEVKMGVGERELRRMKVEELSKGSPMAVEALAGLASRENFSAVALKKVESTPVVREMAPYTSLMLLQVKGRRHAQTRLVEPKVTSVNQGDDFILITPTDVYHYKGEFANVIERAKAAEIAQYILQKKDMGITSSKNLIELDENSPSGRKSKFWKLLGGDETSEAVLGGTPDEDEYVEAALVAANKIYEVQDDSLVPIPDSWGQMPKIELLSSDKVLVFDFGPELYIWAGKRACGDERKVGVVLGRELWEEHYDYSECDINPITPMTPISKAKMKGTRPEWGLCAKLTENVETILFKEKFIDWPDLAQQSRIKEVKKELDRHVAPVCELQPCDAKMMLEDLPLEPDLVLEMSHLGRGVEYYDEEVR
;
A
#
# COMPACT_ATOMS: atom_id res chain seq x y z
N MET A 1 3.20 32.04 -14.63
CA MET A 1 3.19 30.59 -14.89
C MET A 1 2.35 29.92 -13.80
N LEU A 2 1.04 30.22 -13.79
CA LEU A 2 0.15 29.92 -12.65
C LEU A 2 -1.30 29.70 -13.12
N THR A 3 -1.47 29.18 -14.34
CA THR A 3 -2.77 29.07 -15.03
C THR A 3 -2.93 27.75 -15.78
N LEU A 4 -2.40 26.65 -15.23
CA LEU A 4 -2.52 25.30 -15.83
C LEU A 4 -2.86 24.18 -14.83
N PHE A 5 -3.37 24.50 -13.64
CA PHE A 5 -3.72 23.49 -12.62
C PHE A 5 -5.22 23.36 -12.31
N LEU A 6 -6.10 23.99 -13.09
CA LEU A 6 -7.55 23.98 -12.85
C LEU A 6 -8.39 23.30 -13.94
N SER A 7 -7.78 22.63 -14.93
CA SER A 7 -8.51 22.04 -16.06
C SER A 7 -8.78 20.53 -15.97
N CYS A 8 -8.47 19.85 -14.86
CA CYS A 8 -8.60 18.38 -14.79
C CYS A 8 -9.62 17.84 -13.79
N LEU A 9 -10.41 18.70 -13.13
CA LEU A 9 -11.41 18.30 -12.13
C LEU A 9 -12.83 18.79 -12.43
N SER A 10 -13.19 18.85 -13.72
CA SER A 10 -14.56 19.18 -14.17
C SER A 10 -15.14 18.20 -15.21
N ARG A 11 -14.61 16.98 -15.31
CA ARG A 11 -15.17 15.92 -16.17
C ARG A 11 -15.73 14.79 -15.32
N GLN A 12 -16.83 15.05 -14.61
CA GLN A 12 -17.81 14.05 -14.19
C GLN A 12 -18.97 14.74 -13.46
N LEU A 13 -19.59 15.69 -14.14
CA LEU A 13 -21.02 15.91 -14.00
C LEU A 13 -21.53 15.84 -15.42
N GLU A 14 -22.28 14.78 -15.70
CA GLU A 14 -23.05 14.65 -16.92
C GLU A 14 -23.90 15.91 -17.04
N ASP A 15 -23.54 16.74 -18.03
CA ASP A 15 -24.45 17.72 -18.60
C ASP A 15 -25.65 16.92 -19.10
N ASP A 16 -26.71 16.87 -18.28
CA ASP A 16 -28.05 16.66 -18.79
C ASP A 16 -28.30 17.82 -19.76
N ASP A 17 -28.07 17.52 -21.03
CA ASP A 17 -28.18 18.39 -22.19
C ASP A 17 -29.53 19.13 -22.19
N PHE A 18 -29.61 20.27 -21.48
CA PHE A 18 -30.60 21.30 -21.74
C PHE A 18 -30.20 22.07 -22.99
N VAL A 19 -30.10 21.34 -24.10
CA VAL A 19 -30.15 21.90 -25.43
C VAL A 19 -31.50 22.57 -25.56
N VAL A 20 -31.52 23.90 -25.44
CA VAL A 20 -32.64 24.74 -25.88
C VAL A 20 -32.78 24.51 -27.39
N LYS A 21 -33.54 23.46 -27.76
CA LYS A 21 -33.91 23.17 -29.14
C LYS A 21 -34.82 24.29 -29.59
N ARG A 22 -34.23 25.35 -30.16
CA ARG A 22 -34.95 26.35 -30.94
C ARG A 22 -35.52 25.65 -32.16
N ARG A 23 -36.74 25.13 -32.05
CA ARG A 23 -37.46 24.54 -33.19
C ARG A 23 -37.76 25.66 -34.18
N SER A 24 -37.03 25.72 -35.29
CA SER A 24 -37.41 26.53 -36.44
C SER A 24 -38.66 25.89 -37.06
N VAL A 25 -39.83 26.39 -36.69
CA VAL A 25 -41.10 25.97 -37.28
C VAL A 25 -41.20 26.52 -38.69
N ARG A 26 -41.09 25.66 -39.71
CA ARG A 26 -41.45 26.03 -41.09
C ARG A 26 -42.97 26.15 -41.16
N VAL A 27 -43.47 27.36 -41.33
CA VAL A 27 -44.89 27.61 -41.56
C VAL A 27 -45.22 27.22 -43.00
N THR A 28 -45.72 26.01 -43.20
CA THR A 28 -46.37 25.61 -44.46
C THR A 28 -47.72 26.32 -44.58
N ARG A 29 -47.85 27.21 -45.57
CA ARG A 29 -49.12 27.89 -45.87
C ARG A 29 -50.10 26.95 -46.55
N ARG A 30 -51.33 26.96 -45.99
CA ARG A 30 -52.65 26.61 -46.56
C ARG A 30 -52.88 25.15 -46.94
N GLN A 31 -53.59 24.44 -46.06
CA GLN A 31 -54.69 23.59 -46.49
C GLN A 31 -56.03 24.17 -46.02
N VAL A 32 -57.05 23.98 -46.85
CA VAL A 32 -58.39 24.54 -46.75
C VAL A 32 -59.03 24.18 -45.41
N ALA A 33 -59.53 25.18 -44.69
CA ALA A 33 -60.23 25.01 -43.43
C ALA A 33 -61.48 24.14 -43.65
N SER A 34 -61.57 23.01 -42.95
CA SER A 34 -62.87 22.35 -42.78
C SER A 34 -63.69 23.17 -41.78
N ARG A 35 -64.97 23.39 -42.10
CA ARG A 35 -65.87 24.37 -41.49
C ARG A 35 -66.31 24.09 -40.04
N ASN A 36 -65.66 23.20 -39.28
CA ASN A 36 -66.09 22.86 -37.92
C ASN A 36 -64.97 23.00 -36.87
N PRO A 37 -64.97 24.07 -36.06
CA PRO A 37 -63.91 24.36 -35.09
C PRO A 37 -63.84 23.35 -33.93
N LEU A 38 -64.91 22.62 -33.63
CA LEU A 38 -64.91 21.59 -32.58
C LEU A 38 -64.13 20.34 -33.02
N LYS A 39 -64.18 20.01 -34.32
CA LYS A 39 -63.43 18.87 -34.87
C LYS A 39 -61.92 19.16 -34.95
N ALA A 40 -61.56 20.43 -35.13
CA ALA A 40 -60.17 20.89 -35.08
C ALA A 40 -59.60 20.93 -33.65
N LEU A 41 -60.42 21.20 -32.64
CA LEU A 41 -60.04 21.11 -31.23
C LEU A 41 -59.89 19.66 -30.76
N ALA A 42 -60.79 18.76 -31.17
CA ALA A 42 -60.72 17.35 -30.80
C ALA A 42 -59.57 16.56 -31.46
N ALA A 43 -59.05 17.05 -32.60
CA ALA A 43 -57.94 16.44 -33.33
C ALA A 43 -56.54 16.94 -32.89
N ARG A 44 -56.47 17.75 -31.83
CA ARG A 44 -55.22 18.27 -31.28
C ARG A 44 -54.61 17.28 -30.28
N GLU A 45 -53.53 16.64 -30.67
CA GLU A 45 -52.76 15.71 -29.82
C GLU A 45 -51.74 16.43 -28.89
N ASP A 46 -51.65 17.76 -28.95
CA ASP A 46 -50.71 18.58 -28.17
C ASP A 46 -51.23 18.99 -26.78
N LEU A 47 -52.52 18.79 -26.52
CA LEU A 47 -53.15 19.05 -25.23
C LEU A 47 -53.03 17.82 -24.33
N LYS A 48 -51.97 17.78 -23.52
CA LYS A 48 -51.85 16.82 -22.41
C LYS A 48 -52.84 17.21 -21.32
N SER A 49 -53.82 16.35 -21.03
CA SER A 49 -54.83 16.53 -19.97
C SER A 49 -54.34 16.16 -18.56
N GLU A 50 -53.11 15.65 -18.45
CA GLU A 50 -52.54 15.19 -17.17
C GLU A 50 -51.51 16.19 -16.65
N TYR A 51 -51.76 16.68 -15.43
CA TYR A 51 -50.82 17.48 -14.66
C TYR A 51 -49.68 16.58 -14.17
N THR A 52 -48.46 16.85 -14.62
CA THR A 52 -47.24 16.20 -14.13
C THR A 52 -46.55 17.14 -13.16
N GLU A 53 -46.66 16.83 -11.87
CA GLU A 53 -46.07 17.61 -10.79
C GLU A 53 -44.56 17.37 -10.76
N VAL A 54 -43.76 18.29 -11.32
CA VAL A 54 -42.30 18.19 -11.29
C VAL A 54 -41.78 18.69 -9.94
N LYS A 55 -41.60 17.78 -8.98
CA LYS A 55 -41.01 18.08 -7.67
C LYS A 55 -39.50 18.36 -7.80
N MET A 56 -39.14 19.60 -8.10
CA MET A 56 -37.75 20.03 -8.30
C MET A 56 -36.92 20.11 -6.99
N GLY A 57 -37.46 19.74 -5.83
CA GLY A 57 -36.73 19.72 -4.54
C GLY A 57 -36.17 21.07 -4.06
N VAL A 58 -36.46 22.17 -4.77
CA VAL A 58 -35.83 23.49 -4.57
C VAL A 58 -36.10 24.02 -3.16
N GLY A 59 -37.31 23.80 -2.62
CA GLY A 59 -37.66 24.21 -1.27
C GLY A 59 -36.82 23.54 -0.17
N GLU A 60 -36.55 22.25 -0.28
CA GLU A 60 -35.68 21.54 0.69
C GLU A 60 -34.23 21.99 0.60
N ARG A 61 -33.75 22.23 -0.63
CA ARG A 61 -32.39 22.74 -0.87
C ARG A 61 -32.20 24.11 -0.21
N GLU A 62 -33.19 24.98 -0.33
CA GLU A 62 -33.13 26.33 0.22
C GLU A 62 -33.34 26.39 1.74
N LEU A 63 -34.16 25.48 2.29
CA LEU A 63 -34.24 25.28 3.75
C LEU A 63 -32.92 24.80 4.34
N ARG A 64 -32.22 23.87 3.66
CA ARG A 64 -30.89 23.41 4.10
C ARG A 64 -29.86 24.54 4.04
N ARG A 65 -29.88 25.36 2.98
CA ARG A 65 -28.97 26.52 2.88
C ARG A 65 -29.18 27.51 4.02
N MET A 66 -30.44 27.90 4.29
CA MET A 66 -30.76 28.80 5.39
C MET A 66 -30.32 28.25 6.75
N LYS A 67 -30.47 26.94 6.98
CA LYS A 67 -30.05 26.30 8.23
C LYS A 67 -28.53 26.28 8.42
N VAL A 68 -27.77 26.08 7.34
CA VAL A 68 -26.29 26.15 7.36
C VAL A 68 -25.82 27.59 7.60
N GLU A 69 -26.44 28.58 6.96
CA GLU A 69 -26.15 30.00 7.18
C GLU A 69 -26.47 30.42 8.63
N GLU A 70 -27.57 29.93 9.22
CA GLU A 70 -27.93 30.21 10.61
C GLU A 70 -26.93 29.61 11.62
N LEU A 71 -26.48 28.37 11.39
CA LEU A 71 -25.46 27.70 12.21
C LEU A 71 -24.09 28.39 12.15
N SER A 72 -23.77 29.05 11.03
CA SER A 72 -22.52 29.80 10.88
C SER A 72 -22.45 31.08 11.72
N LYS A 73 -23.59 31.70 12.04
CA LYS A 73 -23.64 32.98 12.78
C LYS A 73 -23.23 32.84 14.25
N GLY A 74 -23.18 31.63 14.80
CA GLY A 74 -22.82 31.36 16.19
C GLY A 74 -21.53 30.55 16.40
N SER A 75 -20.77 30.26 15.34
CA SER A 75 -19.59 29.38 15.41
C SER A 75 -18.34 30.06 14.84
N PRO A 76 -17.16 29.85 15.42
CA PRO A 76 -15.89 30.32 14.86
C PRO A 76 -15.42 29.50 13.64
N MET A 77 -16.20 28.51 13.19
CA MET A 77 -15.83 27.62 12.09
C MET A 77 -16.36 28.13 10.73
N ALA A 78 -15.60 27.85 9.67
CA ALA A 78 -16.00 28.15 8.30
C ALA A 78 -17.29 27.40 7.89
N VAL A 79 -18.08 28.01 7.02
CA VAL A 79 -19.40 27.53 6.58
C VAL A 79 -19.29 26.15 5.93
N GLU A 80 -18.23 25.91 5.18
CA GLU A 80 -17.92 24.66 4.48
C GLU A 80 -17.64 23.52 5.46
N ALA A 81 -16.94 23.81 6.57
CA ALA A 81 -16.64 22.83 7.61
C ALA A 81 -17.91 22.44 8.39
N LEU A 82 -18.77 23.43 8.68
CA LEU A 82 -20.07 23.18 9.31
C LEU A 82 -21.01 22.39 8.40
N ALA A 83 -20.99 22.67 7.09
CA ALA A 83 -21.76 21.91 6.12
C ALA A 83 -21.30 20.44 6.03
N GLY A 84 -19.98 20.19 6.04
CA GLY A 84 -19.42 18.83 6.07
C GLY A 84 -19.69 18.09 7.38
N LEU A 85 -19.72 18.77 8.53
CA LEU A 85 -20.12 18.17 9.80
C LEU A 85 -21.62 17.89 9.88
N ALA A 86 -22.44 18.75 9.25
CA ALA A 86 -23.89 18.61 9.21
C ALA A 86 -24.38 17.57 8.19
N SER A 87 -23.55 17.20 7.20
CA SER A 87 -23.88 16.15 6.25
C SER A 87 -23.87 14.78 6.92
N ARG A 88 -25.05 14.30 7.33
CA ARG A 88 -25.26 12.89 7.65
C ARG A 88 -25.55 12.17 6.34
N GLU A 89 -24.52 11.64 5.69
CA GLU A 89 -24.71 10.72 4.58
C GLU A 89 -25.40 9.45 5.12
N ASN A 90 -26.57 9.11 4.57
CA ASN A 90 -27.27 7.88 4.90
C ASN A 90 -26.58 6.71 4.20
N PHE A 91 -25.57 6.13 4.85
CA PHE A 91 -24.88 4.93 4.36
C PHE A 91 -25.76 3.68 4.29
N SER A 92 -27.01 3.74 4.78
CA SER A 92 -27.99 2.67 4.67
C SER A 92 -28.47 2.40 3.24
N ALA A 93 -28.34 3.38 2.34
CA ALA A 93 -28.68 3.25 0.92
C ALA A 93 -27.48 2.82 0.06
N VAL A 94 -26.28 2.70 0.63
CA VAL A 94 -25.12 2.15 -0.07
C VAL A 94 -25.31 0.64 -0.13
N ALA A 95 -25.82 0.15 -1.26
CA ALA A 95 -25.87 -1.27 -1.57
C ALA A 95 -24.43 -1.79 -1.74
N LEU A 96 -23.77 -2.13 -0.63
CA LEU A 96 -22.54 -2.90 -0.67
C LEU A 96 -22.86 -4.21 -1.39
N LYS A 97 -22.08 -4.53 -2.43
CA LYS A 97 -22.21 -5.79 -3.15
C LYS A 97 -22.16 -6.92 -2.12
N LYS A 98 -23.23 -7.70 -2.02
CA LYS A 98 -23.34 -8.81 -1.07
C LYS A 98 -22.09 -9.68 -1.24
N VAL A 99 -21.30 -9.84 -0.18
CA VAL A 99 -20.18 -10.78 -0.15
C VAL A 99 -20.80 -12.16 -0.29
N GLU A 100 -20.81 -12.70 -1.50
CA GLU A 100 -21.10 -14.11 -1.70
C GLU A 100 -20.07 -14.90 -0.91
N SER A 101 -20.51 -15.97 -0.23
CA SER A 101 -19.66 -16.86 0.57
C SER A 101 -18.64 -17.62 -0.29
N THR A 102 -18.71 -17.47 -1.61
CA THR A 102 -17.66 -17.83 -2.56
C THR A 102 -16.62 -16.70 -2.53
N PRO A 103 -15.36 -16.97 -2.14
CA PRO A 103 -14.34 -15.94 -2.19
C PRO A 103 -14.27 -15.45 -3.63
N VAL A 104 -14.56 -14.16 -3.86
CA VAL A 104 -14.26 -13.51 -5.15
C VAL A 104 -12.77 -13.76 -5.35
N VAL A 105 -12.43 -14.71 -6.23
CA VAL A 105 -11.05 -15.02 -6.57
C VAL A 105 -10.51 -13.75 -7.20
N ARG A 106 -9.81 -12.95 -6.40
CA ARG A 106 -9.10 -11.79 -6.90
C ARG A 106 -8.07 -12.35 -7.85
N GLU A 107 -8.20 -12.00 -9.12
CA GLU A 107 -7.17 -12.26 -10.11
C GLU A 107 -5.83 -11.75 -9.54
N MET A 108 -4.82 -12.62 -9.49
CA MET A 108 -3.50 -12.31 -8.94
C MET A 108 -3.53 -11.90 -7.46
N ALA A 109 -4.24 -12.65 -6.62
CA ALA A 109 -4.21 -12.46 -5.17
C ALA A 109 -2.76 -12.56 -4.63
N PRO A 110 -2.37 -11.72 -3.65
CA PRO A 110 -1.00 -11.67 -3.14
C PRO A 110 -0.67 -12.80 -2.14
N TYR A 111 -1.37 -13.94 -2.26
CA TYR A 111 -1.19 -15.14 -1.46
C TYR A 111 -1.83 -16.34 -2.16
N THR A 112 -1.32 -17.53 -1.85
CA THR A 112 -1.92 -18.81 -2.24
C THR A 112 -2.50 -19.52 -1.00
N SER A 113 -3.14 -20.68 -1.19
CA SER A 113 -3.70 -21.46 -0.08
C SER A 113 -2.63 -22.09 0.82
N LEU A 114 -1.44 -22.36 0.29
CA LEU A 114 -0.33 -22.95 1.03
C LEU A 114 0.97 -22.28 0.59
N MET A 115 1.61 -21.58 1.52
CA MET A 115 2.88 -20.89 1.25
C MET A 115 3.90 -21.25 2.32
N LEU A 116 5.13 -21.46 1.90
CA LEU A 116 6.28 -21.62 2.79
C LEU A 116 7.22 -20.46 2.56
N LEU A 117 7.49 -19.68 3.60
CA LEU A 117 8.46 -18.59 3.57
C LEU A 117 9.73 -19.08 4.27
N GLN A 118 10.87 -18.86 3.63
CA GLN A 118 12.20 -19.05 4.21
C GLN A 118 12.75 -17.69 4.63
N VAL A 119 13.26 -17.60 5.85
CA VAL A 119 13.97 -16.43 6.37
C VAL A 119 15.44 -16.80 6.51
N LYS A 120 16.28 -16.17 5.70
CA LYS A 120 17.72 -16.47 5.61
C LYS A 120 18.55 -15.20 5.47
N GLY A 121 19.65 -15.10 6.20
CA GLY A 121 20.66 -14.08 5.96
C GLY A 121 21.37 -13.63 7.23
N ARG A 122 22.42 -12.83 7.05
CA ARG A 122 23.37 -12.49 8.11
C ARG A 122 23.19 -11.08 8.64
N ARG A 123 22.99 -10.09 7.76
CA ARG A 123 22.84 -8.69 8.15
C ARG A 123 21.44 -8.19 7.87
N HIS A 124 20.98 -8.40 6.63
CA HIS A 124 19.64 -8.08 6.18
C HIS A 124 18.94 -9.37 5.74
N ALA A 125 18.50 -10.15 6.74
CA ALA A 125 17.82 -11.43 6.53
C ALA A 125 16.68 -11.27 5.51
N GLN A 126 16.80 -12.00 4.40
CA GLN A 126 15.85 -11.99 3.30
C GLN A 126 14.73 -12.99 3.59
N THR A 127 13.49 -12.53 3.44
CA THR A 127 12.33 -13.43 3.41
C THR A 127 12.00 -13.76 1.96
N ARG A 128 11.96 -15.04 1.59
CA ARG A 128 11.66 -15.51 0.23
C ARG A 128 10.62 -16.62 0.26
N LEU A 129 9.72 -16.61 -0.73
CA LEU A 129 8.79 -17.70 -0.97
C LEU A 129 9.57 -18.91 -1.51
N VAL A 130 9.34 -20.08 -0.94
CA VAL A 130 9.93 -21.35 -1.37
C VAL A 130 8.85 -22.39 -1.61
N GLU A 131 9.21 -23.46 -2.32
CA GLU A 131 8.30 -24.56 -2.58
C GLU A 131 7.83 -25.20 -1.26
N PRO A 132 6.51 -25.37 -1.01
CA PRO A 132 5.99 -25.97 0.20
C PRO A 132 6.19 -27.50 0.19
N LYS A 133 7.43 -27.95 0.38
CA LYS A 133 7.86 -29.35 0.45
C LYS A 133 8.83 -29.59 1.59
N VAL A 134 8.90 -30.83 2.05
CA VAL A 134 9.85 -31.27 3.10
C VAL A 134 11.30 -30.94 2.73
N THR A 135 11.68 -31.15 1.47
CA THR A 135 13.05 -30.89 0.98
C THR A 135 13.47 -29.42 1.00
N SER A 136 12.50 -28.50 1.11
CA SER A 136 12.78 -27.06 1.21
C SER A 136 13.11 -26.63 2.63
N VAL A 137 12.71 -27.41 3.64
CA VAL A 137 12.91 -27.10 5.06
C VAL A 137 14.27 -27.63 5.50
N ASN A 138 15.07 -26.76 6.11
CA ASN A 138 16.38 -27.11 6.64
C ASN A 138 16.56 -26.66 8.09
N GLN A 139 17.57 -27.21 8.76
CA GLN A 139 17.85 -26.93 10.18
C GLN A 139 18.61 -25.61 10.39
N GLY A 140 19.14 -25.00 9.34
CA GLY A 140 19.98 -23.79 9.38
C GLY A 140 19.22 -22.48 9.24
N ASP A 141 17.96 -22.51 8.80
CA ASP A 141 17.15 -21.31 8.57
C ASP A 141 15.79 -21.42 9.30
N ASP A 142 15.08 -20.29 9.39
CA ASP A 142 13.73 -20.25 9.96
C ASP A 142 12.66 -20.22 8.87
N PHE A 143 11.54 -20.89 9.15
CA PHE A 143 10.47 -21.10 8.18
C PHE A 143 9.09 -20.69 8.71
N ILE A 144 8.28 -20.08 7.86
CA ILE A 144 6.90 -19.72 8.16
C ILE A 144 5.99 -20.45 7.17
N LEU A 145 5.20 -21.40 7.65
CA LEU A 145 4.19 -22.10 6.85
C LEU A 145 2.83 -21.45 7.09
N ILE A 146 2.22 -20.98 6.00
CA ILE A 146 0.95 -20.24 6.02
C ILE A 146 -0.11 -21.09 5.34
N THR A 147 -1.23 -21.26 6.03
CA THR A 147 -2.46 -21.86 5.50
C THR A 147 -3.63 -20.91 5.79
N PRO A 148 -4.83 -21.12 5.21
CA PRO A 148 -5.96 -20.21 5.45
C PRO A 148 -6.42 -20.22 6.92
N THR A 149 -6.06 -21.26 7.68
CA THR A 149 -6.48 -21.51 9.05
C THR A 149 -5.36 -21.42 10.09
N ASP A 150 -4.12 -21.70 9.73
CA ASP A 150 -3.00 -21.85 10.67
C ASP A 150 -1.74 -21.17 10.15
N VAL A 151 -0.95 -20.61 11.07
CA VAL A 151 0.42 -20.12 10.83
C VAL A 151 1.36 -20.93 11.70
N TYR A 152 2.36 -21.54 11.08
CA TYR A 152 3.44 -22.23 11.77
C TYR A 152 4.71 -21.42 11.66
N HIS A 153 5.44 -21.32 12.76
CA HIS A 153 6.79 -20.81 12.80
C HIS A 153 7.70 -21.98 13.19
N TYR A 154 8.40 -22.54 12.22
CA TYR A 154 9.38 -23.61 12.43
C TYR A 154 10.76 -22.98 12.60
N LYS A 155 11.32 -23.16 13.79
CA LYS A 155 12.62 -22.62 14.19
C LYS A 155 13.70 -23.65 13.88
N GLY A 156 14.61 -23.31 12.97
CA GLY A 156 15.76 -24.15 12.68
C GLY A 156 16.64 -24.34 13.92
N GLU A 157 17.25 -25.51 14.08
CA GLU A 157 18.16 -25.78 15.20
C GLU A 157 19.37 -24.83 15.19
N PHE A 158 19.94 -24.61 14.01
CA PHE A 158 21.14 -23.80 13.77
C PHE A 158 20.83 -22.40 13.22
N ALA A 159 19.55 -22.04 13.08
CA ALA A 159 19.11 -20.71 12.64
C ALA A 159 19.62 -19.61 13.56
N ASN A 160 20.04 -18.50 12.95
CA ASN A 160 20.67 -17.40 13.65
C ASN A 160 19.64 -16.49 14.37
N VAL A 161 20.09 -15.64 15.29
CA VAL A 161 19.19 -14.80 16.11
C VAL A 161 18.43 -13.78 15.26
N ILE A 162 19.03 -13.30 14.17
CA ILE A 162 18.42 -12.31 13.27
C ILE A 162 17.27 -12.95 12.49
N GLU A 163 17.50 -14.13 11.93
CA GLU A 163 16.49 -14.95 11.25
C GLU A 163 15.32 -15.27 12.19
N ARG A 164 15.61 -15.74 13.40
CA ARG A 164 14.59 -16.05 14.41
C ARG A 164 13.74 -14.85 14.81
N ALA A 165 14.38 -13.71 15.04
CA ALA A 165 13.67 -12.47 15.39
C ALA A 165 12.77 -12.02 14.24
N LYS A 166 13.31 -12.02 13.01
CA LYS A 166 12.59 -11.62 11.80
C LYS A 166 11.42 -12.56 11.49
N ALA A 167 11.62 -13.87 11.56
CA ALA A 167 10.57 -14.86 11.33
C ALA A 167 9.44 -14.75 12.35
N ALA A 168 9.78 -14.55 13.64
CA ALA A 168 8.80 -14.32 14.70
C ALA A 168 7.98 -13.05 14.46
N GLU A 169 8.62 -11.95 14.07
CA GLU A 169 7.96 -10.67 13.77
C GLU A 169 6.96 -10.83 12.61
N ILE A 170 7.41 -11.42 11.50
CA ILE A 170 6.57 -11.66 10.31
C ILE A 170 5.39 -12.56 10.66
N ALA A 171 5.62 -13.67 11.35
CA ALA A 171 4.56 -14.62 11.70
C ALA A 171 3.52 -14.00 12.64
N GLN A 172 3.96 -13.18 13.61
CA GLN A 172 3.06 -12.42 14.47
C GLN A 172 2.26 -11.37 13.70
N TYR A 173 2.91 -10.63 12.79
CA TYR A 173 2.23 -9.63 11.96
C TYR A 173 1.13 -10.27 11.12
N ILE A 174 1.45 -11.38 10.44
CA ILE A 174 0.51 -12.14 9.62
C ILE A 174 -0.72 -12.54 10.44
N LEU A 175 -0.52 -13.07 11.66
CA LEU A 175 -1.60 -13.47 12.54
C LEU A 175 -2.45 -12.29 13.03
N GLN A 176 -1.81 -11.19 13.42
CA GLN A 176 -2.47 -9.99 13.97
C GLN A 176 -3.24 -9.20 12.92
N LYS A 177 -2.67 -9.05 11.72
CA LYS A 177 -3.28 -8.30 10.61
C LYS A 177 -4.17 -9.14 9.72
N LYS A 178 -4.24 -10.45 9.94
CA LYS A 178 -4.91 -11.39 9.03
C LYS A 178 -4.43 -11.21 7.60
N ASP A 179 -3.12 -11.02 7.47
CA ASP A 179 -2.45 -10.89 6.18
C ASP A 179 -2.29 -12.28 5.53
N MET A 180 -1.85 -12.32 4.27
CA MET A 180 -1.54 -13.55 3.55
C MET A 180 -2.72 -14.55 3.46
N GLY A 181 -3.95 -14.05 3.44
CA GLY A 181 -5.16 -14.85 3.19
C GLY A 181 -5.73 -15.61 4.38
N ILE A 182 -5.27 -15.30 5.61
CA ILE A 182 -5.73 -15.98 6.81
C ILE A 182 -7.13 -15.53 7.19
N THR A 183 -8.04 -16.49 7.34
CA THR A 183 -9.44 -16.20 7.71
C THR A 183 -9.70 -16.43 9.20
N SER A 184 -9.16 -17.51 9.77
CA SER A 184 -9.64 -18.04 11.05
C SER A 184 -8.57 -18.37 12.08
N SER A 185 -7.28 -18.14 11.76
CA SER A 185 -6.20 -18.51 12.68
C SER A 185 -6.30 -17.78 14.01
N LYS A 186 -6.21 -18.53 15.11
CA LYS A 186 -6.33 -18.02 16.47
C LYS A 186 -4.97 -17.77 17.12
N ASN A 187 -4.02 -18.69 16.94
CA ASN A 187 -2.72 -18.67 17.61
C ASN A 187 -1.60 -19.02 16.63
N LEU A 188 -0.40 -18.50 16.92
CA LEU A 188 0.83 -18.89 16.23
C LEU A 188 1.31 -20.25 16.75
N ILE A 189 1.57 -21.19 15.84
CA ILE A 189 2.07 -22.53 16.19
C ILE A 189 3.59 -22.52 16.04
N GLU A 190 4.29 -22.33 17.14
CA GLU A 190 5.74 -22.46 17.16
C GLU A 190 6.14 -23.94 17.21
N LEU A 191 7.15 -24.28 16.42
CA LEU A 191 7.77 -25.60 16.28
C LEU A 191 9.29 -25.44 16.29
N ASP A 192 9.97 -26.41 16.88
CA ASP A 192 11.41 -26.61 16.85
C ASP A 192 11.71 -28.12 16.79
N GLU A 193 12.98 -28.51 16.73
CA GLU A 193 13.34 -29.94 16.69
C GLU A 193 12.91 -30.70 17.95
N ASN A 194 12.87 -30.03 19.11
CA ASN A 194 12.49 -30.63 20.38
C ASN A 194 10.96 -30.70 20.60
N SER A 195 10.17 -30.17 19.66
CA SER A 195 8.72 -30.09 19.80
C SER A 195 8.08 -31.48 19.72
N PRO A 196 6.98 -31.74 20.46
CA PRO A 196 6.32 -33.04 20.46
C PRO A 196 5.93 -33.48 19.04
N SER A 197 6.20 -34.75 18.70
CA SER A 197 5.99 -35.31 17.35
C SER A 197 4.57 -35.10 16.80
N GLY A 198 3.55 -35.11 17.68
CA GLY A 198 2.16 -34.84 17.28
C GLY A 198 1.92 -33.44 16.71
N ARG A 199 2.66 -32.41 17.17
CA ARG A 199 2.56 -31.04 16.62
C ARG A 199 3.31 -30.92 15.29
N LYS A 200 4.48 -31.58 15.18
CA LYS A 200 5.28 -31.62 13.95
C LYS A 200 4.59 -32.41 12.83
N SER A 201 3.85 -33.47 13.17
CA SER A 201 3.12 -34.32 12.23
C SER A 201 2.20 -33.53 11.29
N LYS A 202 1.44 -32.55 11.80
CA LYS A 202 0.56 -31.73 10.96
C LYS A 202 1.35 -30.81 10.00
N PHE A 203 2.44 -30.22 10.48
CA PHE A 203 3.33 -29.38 9.67
C PHE A 203 3.95 -30.19 8.52
N TRP A 204 4.51 -31.36 8.81
CA TRP A 204 5.12 -32.20 7.77
C TRP A 204 4.10 -32.76 6.78
N LYS A 205 2.91 -33.17 7.25
CA LYS A 205 1.81 -33.61 6.37
C LYS A 205 1.38 -32.53 5.39
N LEU A 206 1.32 -31.26 5.82
CA LEU A 206 1.00 -30.13 4.94
C LEU A 206 2.05 -29.93 3.84
N LEU A 207 3.31 -30.27 4.10
CA LEU A 207 4.43 -30.23 3.15
C LEU A 207 4.57 -31.53 2.33
N GLY A 208 3.61 -32.46 2.43
CA GLY A 208 3.61 -33.75 1.73
C GLY A 208 4.50 -34.83 2.36
N GLY A 209 4.97 -34.62 3.59
CA GLY A 209 5.73 -35.59 4.38
C GLY A 209 4.87 -36.44 5.33
N ASP A 210 5.56 -37.15 6.21
CA ASP A 210 5.00 -38.02 7.24
C ASP A 210 5.56 -37.68 8.64
N GLU A 211 5.26 -38.51 9.63
CA GLU A 211 5.67 -38.27 11.03
C GLU A 211 7.15 -38.54 11.30
N THR A 212 7.83 -39.18 10.34
CA THR A 212 9.28 -39.44 10.36
C THR A 212 10.07 -38.42 9.55
N SER A 213 9.38 -37.48 8.91
CA SER A 213 10.00 -36.41 8.14
C SER A 213 10.72 -35.44 9.08
N GLU A 214 11.93 -35.06 8.68
CA GLU A 214 12.82 -34.17 9.41
C GLU A 214 13.38 -33.12 8.45
N ALA A 215 13.82 -31.99 9.00
CA ALA A 215 14.47 -30.97 8.21
C ALA A 215 15.82 -31.44 7.69
N VAL A 216 16.18 -31.02 6.48
CA VAL A 216 17.48 -31.34 5.88
C VAL A 216 18.58 -30.56 6.61
N LEU A 217 19.81 -31.09 6.60
CA LEU A 217 20.97 -30.34 7.10
C LEU A 217 21.10 -29.00 6.35
N GLY A 218 21.30 -27.93 7.12
CA GLY A 218 21.52 -26.59 6.59
C GLY A 218 22.90 -26.42 5.96
N GLY A 219 23.06 -25.31 5.25
CA GLY A 219 24.35 -24.83 4.76
C GLY A 219 25.25 -24.32 5.89
N THR A 220 26.46 -23.88 5.55
CA THR A 220 27.35 -23.27 6.55
C THR A 220 26.97 -21.80 6.77
N PRO A 221 27.16 -21.22 7.98
CA PRO A 221 26.83 -19.82 8.25
C PRO A 221 27.54 -18.80 7.36
N ASP A 222 28.70 -19.16 6.80
CA ASP A 222 29.47 -18.29 5.88
C ASP A 222 28.77 -18.14 4.51
N GLU A 223 27.86 -19.06 4.15
CA GLU A 223 27.07 -18.97 2.92
C GLU A 223 25.96 -17.91 3.02
N ASP A 224 25.52 -17.54 4.23
CA ASP A 224 24.39 -16.63 4.43
C ASP A 224 24.64 -15.25 3.83
N GLU A 225 25.83 -14.68 4.05
CA GLU A 225 26.18 -13.34 3.54
C GLU A 225 26.29 -13.33 2.01
N TYR A 226 26.83 -14.40 1.42
CA TYR A 226 26.90 -14.56 -0.03
C TYR A 226 25.51 -14.72 -0.65
N VAL A 227 24.67 -15.60 -0.11
CA VAL A 227 23.30 -15.82 -0.59
C VAL A 227 22.46 -14.57 -0.44
N GLU A 228 22.59 -13.84 0.67
CA GLU A 228 21.94 -12.54 0.89
C GLU A 228 22.27 -11.54 -0.23
N ALA A 229 23.56 -11.34 -0.52
CA ALA A 229 24.01 -10.41 -1.56
C ALA A 229 23.57 -10.85 -2.96
N ALA A 230 23.68 -12.14 -3.28
CA ALA A 230 23.33 -12.67 -4.59
C ALA A 230 21.80 -12.65 -4.84
N LEU A 231 20.97 -12.85 -3.80
CA LEU A 231 19.52 -12.67 -3.90
C LEU A 231 19.14 -11.22 -4.21
N VAL A 232 19.83 -10.26 -3.59
CA VAL A 232 19.61 -8.83 -3.84
C VAL A 232 20.03 -8.46 -5.27
N ALA A 233 21.18 -8.95 -5.72
CA ALA A 233 21.69 -8.72 -7.07
C ALA A 233 20.75 -9.26 -8.18
N ALA A 234 19.93 -10.27 -7.87
CA ALA A 234 18.97 -10.85 -8.80
C ALA A 234 17.63 -10.07 -8.89
N ASN A 235 17.40 -9.07 -8.04
CA ASN A 235 16.16 -8.28 -8.05
C ASN A 235 16.03 -7.45 -9.33
N LYS A 236 14.86 -7.48 -9.96
CA LYS A 236 14.55 -6.68 -11.16
C LYS A 236 13.35 -5.79 -10.87
N ILE A 237 13.43 -4.52 -11.24
CA ILE A 237 12.39 -3.52 -10.95
C ILE A 237 12.13 -2.71 -12.22
N TYR A 238 10.85 -2.60 -12.57
CA TYR A 238 10.37 -1.91 -13.75
C TYR A 238 9.33 -0.85 -13.38
N GLU A 239 9.27 0.22 -14.16
CA GLU A 239 8.17 1.17 -14.20
C GLU A 239 7.34 0.93 -15.45
N VAL A 240 6.03 1.03 -15.33
CA VAL A 240 5.14 1.05 -16.51
C VAL A 240 5.18 2.45 -17.11
N GLN A 241 5.71 2.57 -18.33
CA GLN A 241 5.74 3.83 -19.09
C GLN A 241 5.37 3.53 -20.55
N ASP A 242 4.49 4.35 -21.14
CA ASP A 242 4.10 4.27 -22.56
C ASP A 242 3.78 2.84 -23.04
N ASP A 243 2.94 2.14 -22.27
CA ASP A 243 2.55 0.75 -22.51
C ASP A 243 3.69 -0.29 -22.53
N SER A 244 4.81 0.00 -21.85
CA SER A 244 5.97 -0.87 -21.75
C SER A 244 6.53 -0.98 -20.33
N LEU A 245 7.28 -2.05 -20.05
CA LEU A 245 8.05 -2.19 -18.81
C LEU A 245 9.46 -1.61 -19.01
N VAL A 246 9.73 -0.49 -18.36
CA VAL A 246 11.02 0.19 -18.42
C VAL A 246 11.82 -0.17 -17.16
N PRO A 247 12.99 -0.82 -17.28
CA PRO A 247 13.87 -1.08 -16.13
C PRO A 247 14.25 0.21 -15.41
N ILE A 248 14.35 0.16 -14.08
CA ILE A 248 14.84 1.29 -13.27
C ILE A 248 16.31 1.02 -12.88
N PRO A 249 17.31 1.62 -13.56
CA PRO A 249 18.71 1.25 -13.39
C PRO A 249 19.22 1.40 -11.96
N ASP A 250 18.80 2.48 -11.28
CA ASP A 250 19.26 2.81 -9.92
C ASP A 250 18.73 1.82 -8.86
N SER A 251 17.68 1.05 -9.18
CA SER A 251 17.08 0.05 -8.29
C SER A 251 17.29 -1.39 -8.78
N TRP A 252 17.95 -1.58 -9.92
CA TRP A 252 18.20 -2.90 -10.49
C TRP A 252 19.31 -3.63 -9.72
N GLY A 253 19.07 -4.86 -9.30
CA GLY A 253 20.00 -5.64 -8.49
C GLY A 253 20.31 -5.00 -7.12
N GLN A 254 19.38 -4.20 -6.60
CA GLN A 254 19.50 -3.52 -5.30
C GLN A 254 18.30 -3.86 -4.40
N MET A 255 18.45 -3.59 -3.09
CA MET A 255 17.31 -3.59 -2.19
C MET A 255 16.47 -2.33 -2.44
N PRO A 256 15.16 -2.46 -2.74
CA PRO A 256 14.32 -1.30 -2.96
C PRO A 256 14.17 -0.45 -1.70
N LYS A 257 13.98 0.84 -1.91
CA LYS A 257 13.66 1.83 -0.86
C LYS A 257 12.24 2.33 -1.04
N ILE A 258 11.60 2.77 0.03
CA ILE A 258 10.20 3.25 -0.04
C ILE A 258 10.07 4.47 -0.95
N GLU A 259 11.11 5.30 -1.06
CA GLU A 259 11.12 6.46 -1.95
C GLU A 259 10.79 6.13 -3.42
N LEU A 260 11.03 4.87 -3.83
CA LEU A 260 10.66 4.35 -5.14
C LEU A 260 9.13 4.30 -5.35
N LEU A 261 8.36 4.07 -4.28
CA LEU A 261 6.92 3.89 -4.30
C LEU A 261 6.19 5.23 -4.45
N SER A 262 6.03 5.68 -5.69
CA SER A 262 5.24 6.87 -6.00
C SER A 262 3.76 6.55 -6.21
N SER A 263 2.89 7.30 -5.52
CA SER A 263 1.42 7.17 -5.66
C SER A 263 0.89 7.33 -7.09
N ASP A 264 1.65 7.97 -7.98
CA ASP A 264 1.24 8.24 -9.36
C ASP A 264 1.75 7.17 -10.35
N LYS A 265 2.51 6.17 -9.89
CA LYS A 265 3.17 5.18 -10.75
C LYS A 265 2.57 3.78 -10.61
N VAL A 266 2.81 2.96 -11.62
CA VAL A 266 2.67 1.50 -11.56
C VAL A 266 4.06 0.88 -11.73
N LEU A 267 4.44 0.02 -10.79
CA LEU A 267 5.75 -0.61 -10.72
C LEU A 267 5.59 -2.13 -10.78
N VAL A 268 6.55 -2.80 -11.40
CA VAL A 268 6.64 -4.28 -11.42
C VAL A 268 7.94 -4.69 -10.77
N PHE A 269 7.84 -5.47 -9.70
CA PHE A 269 8.97 -6.04 -8.97
C PHE A 269 9.07 -7.52 -9.26
N ASP A 270 10.22 -7.99 -9.73
CA ASP A 270 10.52 -9.40 -9.94
C ASP A 270 11.66 -9.80 -8.99
N PHE A 271 11.31 -10.64 -8.01
CA PHE A 271 12.21 -11.15 -6.99
C PHE A 271 12.56 -12.63 -7.22
N GLY A 272 12.25 -13.19 -8.38
CA GLY A 272 12.48 -14.60 -8.70
C GLY A 272 11.19 -15.43 -8.66
N PRO A 273 10.91 -16.11 -7.53
CA PRO A 273 9.68 -16.87 -7.35
C PRO A 273 8.46 -15.98 -7.07
N GLU A 274 8.67 -14.68 -6.85
CA GLU A 274 7.64 -13.69 -6.51
C GLU A 274 7.70 -12.53 -7.50
N LEU A 275 6.58 -12.21 -8.14
CA LEU A 275 6.40 -11.03 -8.99
C LEU A 275 5.23 -10.20 -8.48
N TYR A 276 5.47 -8.91 -8.27
CA TYR A 276 4.49 -7.98 -7.74
C TYR A 276 4.23 -6.83 -8.72
N ILE A 277 2.97 -6.65 -9.10
CA ILE A 277 2.49 -5.45 -9.80
C ILE A 277 1.93 -4.51 -8.74
N TRP A 278 2.70 -3.51 -8.36
CA TRP A 278 2.30 -2.50 -7.39
C TRP A 278 1.73 -1.27 -8.09
N ALA A 279 0.50 -0.88 -7.72
CA ALA A 279 -0.14 0.31 -8.26
C ALA A 279 -0.32 1.39 -7.20
N GLY A 280 0.25 2.57 -7.45
CA GLY A 280 0.03 3.77 -6.66
C GLY A 280 -1.46 4.15 -6.62
N LYS A 281 -1.92 4.80 -5.54
CA LYS A 281 -3.34 5.12 -5.38
C LYS A 281 -3.88 6.14 -6.39
N ARG A 282 -3.01 6.96 -6.98
CA ARG A 282 -3.32 7.99 -7.98
C ARG A 282 -2.91 7.62 -9.40
N ALA A 283 -2.22 6.49 -9.60
CA ALA A 283 -1.89 5.96 -10.92
C ALA A 283 -3.16 5.81 -11.78
N CYS A 284 -3.05 6.11 -13.08
CA CYS A 284 -4.19 6.13 -13.98
C CYS A 284 -4.81 4.73 -14.14
N GLY A 285 -6.12 4.68 -14.38
CA GLY A 285 -6.84 3.41 -14.56
C GLY A 285 -6.33 2.58 -15.73
N ASP A 286 -5.84 3.22 -16.80
CA ASP A 286 -5.32 2.52 -17.98
C ASP A 286 -3.90 1.98 -17.73
N GLU A 287 -3.00 2.76 -17.14
CA GLU A 287 -1.67 2.29 -16.70
C GLU A 287 -1.78 1.08 -15.76
N ARG A 288 -2.76 1.07 -14.85
CA ARG A 288 -3.00 -0.08 -13.96
C ARG A 288 -3.41 -1.33 -14.72
N LYS A 289 -4.22 -1.22 -15.78
CA LYS A 289 -4.61 -2.37 -16.61
C LYS A 289 -3.41 -2.88 -17.39
N VAL A 290 -2.65 -1.96 -17.98
CA VAL A 290 -1.47 -2.26 -18.78
C VAL A 290 -0.40 -2.92 -17.91
N GLY A 291 -0.13 -2.40 -16.71
CA GLY A 291 0.80 -3.02 -15.77
C GLY A 291 0.40 -4.45 -15.35
N VAL A 292 -0.90 -4.74 -15.26
CA VAL A 292 -1.39 -6.11 -14.99
C VAL A 292 -1.15 -7.04 -16.18
N VAL A 293 -1.37 -6.56 -17.41
CA VAL A 293 -1.12 -7.33 -18.64
C VAL A 293 0.38 -7.60 -18.78
N LEU A 294 1.20 -6.54 -18.76
CA LEU A 294 2.65 -6.64 -18.91
C LEU A 294 3.31 -7.47 -17.80
N GLY A 295 2.87 -7.31 -16.55
CA GLY A 295 3.39 -8.11 -15.44
C GLY A 295 3.04 -9.60 -15.57
N ARG A 296 1.89 -9.93 -16.17
CA ARG A 296 1.51 -11.32 -16.48
C ARG A 296 2.32 -11.88 -17.63
N GLU A 297 2.49 -11.12 -18.70
CA GLU A 297 3.34 -11.51 -19.83
C GLU A 297 4.77 -11.77 -19.35
N LEU A 298 5.32 -10.88 -18.51
CA LEU A 298 6.62 -11.07 -17.87
C LEU A 298 6.63 -12.32 -16.98
N TRP A 299 5.54 -12.64 -16.27
CA TRP A 299 5.42 -13.85 -15.44
C TRP A 299 5.48 -15.14 -16.27
N GLU A 300 4.79 -15.15 -17.41
CA GLU A 300 4.69 -16.27 -18.34
C GLU A 300 5.93 -16.44 -19.23
N GLU A 301 6.71 -15.36 -19.42
CA GLU A 301 7.98 -15.41 -20.11
C GLU A 301 9.00 -16.32 -19.39
N HIS A 302 9.91 -16.91 -20.17
CA HIS A 302 11.00 -17.70 -19.61
C HIS A 302 11.96 -16.78 -18.84
N TYR A 303 12.21 -17.09 -17.58
CA TYR A 303 13.22 -16.37 -16.82
C TYR A 303 14.62 -16.72 -17.34
N ASP A 304 15.53 -15.74 -17.22
CA ASP A 304 16.96 -15.90 -17.43
C ASP A 304 17.72 -15.23 -16.29
N TYR A 305 18.46 -16.05 -15.54
CA TYR A 305 19.36 -15.64 -14.47
C TYR A 305 20.82 -15.98 -14.79
N SER A 306 21.18 -16.20 -16.07
CA SER A 306 22.54 -16.65 -16.44
C SER A 306 23.64 -15.65 -16.09
N GLU A 307 23.29 -14.39 -15.89
CA GLU A 307 24.19 -13.33 -15.44
C GLU A 307 24.21 -13.18 -13.91
N CYS A 308 23.43 -13.97 -13.17
CA CYS A 308 23.37 -13.96 -11.72
C CYS A 308 24.22 -15.09 -11.12
N ASP A 309 24.76 -14.83 -9.93
CA ASP A 309 25.56 -15.78 -9.17
C ASP A 309 24.75 -16.96 -8.60
N ILE A 310 23.43 -16.79 -8.47
CA ILE A 310 22.48 -17.81 -8.02
C ILE A 310 21.17 -17.72 -8.81
N ASN A 311 20.38 -18.79 -8.80
CA ASN A 311 18.98 -18.70 -9.20
C ASN A 311 18.12 -18.33 -7.97
N PRO A 312 17.44 -17.16 -7.96
CA PRO A 312 16.62 -16.72 -6.82
C PRO A 312 15.40 -17.62 -6.54
N ILE A 313 14.97 -18.46 -7.50
CA ILE A 313 13.88 -19.44 -7.33
C ILE A 313 14.37 -20.65 -6.51
N THR A 314 15.65 -21.02 -6.65
CA THR A 314 16.26 -22.16 -5.97
C THR A 314 17.63 -21.79 -5.37
N PRO A 315 17.69 -20.82 -4.44
CA PRO A 315 18.95 -20.25 -3.96
C PRO A 315 19.84 -21.27 -3.24
N MET A 316 19.25 -22.34 -2.69
CA MET A 316 19.97 -23.42 -2.01
C MET A 316 20.54 -24.48 -2.96
N THR A 317 20.23 -24.41 -4.26
CA THR A 317 20.75 -25.36 -5.23
C THR A 317 22.10 -24.86 -5.74
N PRO A 318 23.19 -25.66 -5.65
CA PRO A 318 24.48 -25.29 -6.21
C PRO A 318 24.35 -24.90 -7.68
N ILE A 319 25.08 -23.86 -8.11
CA ILE A 319 24.96 -23.31 -9.48
C ILE A 319 25.17 -24.37 -10.57
N SER A 320 26.01 -25.37 -10.32
CA SER A 320 26.26 -26.51 -11.22
C SER A 320 25.05 -27.40 -11.49
N LYS A 321 24.04 -27.35 -10.60
CA LYS A 321 22.78 -28.09 -10.70
C LYS A 321 21.57 -27.18 -10.89
N ALA A 322 21.71 -25.88 -10.62
CA ALA A 322 20.64 -24.91 -10.73
C ALA A 322 20.27 -24.67 -12.20
N LYS A 323 18.97 -24.62 -12.48
CA LYS A 323 18.47 -24.33 -13.82
C LYS A 323 18.39 -22.82 -13.99
N MET A 324 19.39 -22.19 -14.63
CA MET A 324 19.45 -20.71 -14.73
C MET A 324 18.45 -20.10 -15.72
N LYS A 325 17.87 -20.92 -16.60
CA LYS A 325 16.81 -20.52 -17.53
C LYS A 325 15.64 -21.50 -17.46
N GLY A 326 14.41 -20.98 -17.51
CA GLY A 326 13.24 -21.85 -17.50
C GLY A 326 11.93 -21.10 -17.32
N THR A 327 10.89 -21.85 -16.98
CA THR A 327 9.57 -21.31 -16.66
C THR A 327 9.41 -21.19 -15.16
N ARG A 328 8.71 -20.17 -14.69
CA ARG A 328 8.44 -20.00 -13.26
C ARG A 328 7.61 -21.17 -12.71
N PRO A 329 7.85 -21.59 -11.46
CA PRO A 329 7.17 -22.74 -10.87
C PRO A 329 5.72 -22.42 -10.51
N GLU A 330 4.87 -23.46 -10.43
CA GLU A 330 3.45 -23.32 -10.06
C GLU A 330 3.23 -22.80 -8.63
N TRP A 331 4.18 -23.06 -7.73
CA TRP A 331 4.15 -22.54 -6.36
C TRP A 331 4.58 -21.06 -6.27
N GLY A 332 5.12 -20.50 -7.35
CA GLY A 332 5.50 -19.10 -7.41
C GLY A 332 4.29 -18.17 -7.32
N LEU A 333 4.53 -16.92 -6.94
CA LEU A 333 3.49 -15.92 -6.69
C LEU A 333 3.55 -14.79 -7.71
N CYS A 334 2.49 -14.63 -8.49
CA CYS A 334 2.28 -13.44 -9.33
C CYS A 334 1.10 -12.63 -8.76
N ALA A 335 1.40 -11.46 -8.21
CA ALA A 335 0.52 -10.75 -7.30
C ALA A 335 0.28 -9.31 -7.73
N LYS A 336 -0.97 -8.85 -7.58
CA LYS A 336 -1.32 -7.43 -7.70
C LYS A 336 -1.42 -6.80 -6.31
N LEU A 337 -0.73 -5.68 -6.13
CA LEU A 337 -0.75 -4.86 -4.93
C LEU A 337 -1.26 -3.46 -5.25
N THR A 338 -1.87 -2.81 -4.26
CA THR A 338 -2.27 -1.41 -4.33
C THR A 338 -1.66 -0.70 -3.14
N GLU A 339 -1.26 0.55 -3.33
CA GLU A 339 -0.72 1.40 -2.26
C GLU A 339 -1.57 1.32 -0.99
N ASN A 340 -0.92 1.12 0.16
CA ASN A 340 -1.49 0.93 1.50
C ASN A 340 -2.18 -0.42 1.76
N VAL A 341 -2.16 -1.34 0.79
CA VAL A 341 -2.66 -2.72 0.92
C VAL A 341 -1.54 -3.72 0.61
N GLU A 342 -0.29 -3.32 0.83
CA GLU A 342 0.86 -4.19 0.67
C GLU A 342 0.91 -5.27 1.75
N THR A 343 1.26 -6.48 1.34
CA THR A 343 1.47 -7.61 2.25
C THR A 343 2.80 -7.49 2.98
N ILE A 344 2.95 -8.15 4.12
CA ILE A 344 4.21 -8.18 4.87
C ILE A 344 5.35 -8.74 4.03
N LEU A 345 5.08 -9.77 3.20
CA LEU A 345 6.10 -10.38 2.35
C LEU A 345 6.67 -9.37 1.34
N PHE A 346 5.84 -8.48 0.81
CA PHE A 346 6.30 -7.39 -0.05
C PHE A 346 7.06 -6.31 0.73
N LYS A 347 6.57 -5.93 1.91
CA LYS A 347 7.20 -4.90 2.75
C LYS A 347 8.60 -5.28 3.19
N GLU A 348 8.82 -6.56 3.52
CA GLU A 348 10.13 -7.10 3.91
C GLU A 348 11.18 -7.06 2.79
N LYS A 349 10.81 -6.74 1.55
CA LYS A 349 11.77 -6.54 0.46
C LYS A 349 12.48 -5.20 0.55
N PHE A 350 11.95 -4.24 1.31
CA PHE A 350 12.44 -2.88 1.37
C PHE A 350 13.39 -2.67 2.54
N ILE A 351 14.51 -2.01 2.29
CA ILE A 351 15.55 -1.78 3.31
C ILE A 351 15.12 -0.82 4.43
N ASP A 352 14.26 0.14 4.09
CA ASP A 352 13.86 1.25 4.95
C ASP A 352 12.38 1.21 5.32
N TRP A 353 11.70 0.05 5.13
CA TRP A 353 10.30 -0.08 5.52
C TRP A 353 10.15 0.24 7.02
N PRO A 354 9.30 1.19 7.43
CA PRO A 354 9.20 1.58 8.82
C PRO A 354 8.80 0.36 9.63
N ASP A 355 9.66 0.05 10.60
CA ASP A 355 9.56 -1.08 11.50
C ASP A 355 8.12 -1.21 12.03
N LEU A 356 7.61 -2.43 12.14
CA LEU A 356 6.28 -2.70 12.68
C LEU A 356 6.13 -2.12 14.09
N ALA A 357 7.22 -2.06 14.86
CA ALA A 357 7.28 -1.38 16.15
C ALA A 357 7.27 0.16 16.04
N GLN A 358 7.82 0.74 14.97
CA GLN A 358 7.66 2.17 14.70
C GLN A 358 6.23 2.49 14.24
N GLN A 359 5.58 1.62 13.46
CA GLN A 359 4.19 1.83 13.05
C GLN A 359 3.22 1.78 14.24
N SER A 360 3.46 0.94 15.25
CA SER A 360 2.68 0.96 16.50
C SER A 360 2.94 2.23 17.30
N ARG A 361 4.21 2.66 17.46
CA ARG A 361 4.56 3.94 18.11
C ARG A 361 3.95 5.15 17.39
N ILE A 362 4.00 5.22 16.07
CA ILE A 362 3.37 6.30 15.28
C ILE A 362 1.85 6.31 15.49
N LYS A 363 1.22 5.13 15.58
CA LYS A 363 -0.22 5.02 15.90
C LYS A 363 -0.53 5.42 17.34
N GLU A 364 0.34 5.11 18.29
CA GLU A 364 0.23 5.56 19.68
C GLU A 364 0.38 7.06 19.80
N VAL A 365 1.41 7.65 19.19
CA VAL A 365 1.63 9.10 19.13
C VAL A 365 0.45 9.81 18.45
N LYS A 366 -0.08 9.26 17.35
CA LYS A 366 -1.27 9.81 16.69
C LYS A 366 -2.52 9.73 17.59
N LYS A 367 -2.66 8.62 18.33
CA LYS A 367 -3.77 8.42 19.29
C LYS A 367 -3.63 9.28 20.55
N GLU A 368 -2.41 9.60 20.98
CA GLU A 368 -2.13 10.58 22.03
C GLU A 368 -2.43 12.00 21.55
N LEU A 369 -2.06 12.33 20.31
CA LEU A 369 -2.37 13.64 19.70
C LEU A 369 -3.89 13.86 19.54
N ASP A 370 -4.63 12.81 19.17
CA ASP A 370 -6.10 12.84 19.04
C ASP A 370 -6.82 12.83 20.41
N ARG A 371 -6.15 12.40 21.50
CA ARG A 371 -6.69 12.42 22.86
C ARG A 371 -6.36 13.75 23.54
N HIS A 372 -7.11 14.78 23.19
CA HIS A 372 -7.27 16.01 24.00
C HIS A 372 -5.97 16.56 24.59
N VAL A 373 -5.16 17.21 23.75
CA VAL A 373 -4.31 18.28 24.28
C VAL A 373 -5.19 19.53 24.31
N ALA A 374 -5.78 19.83 25.48
CA ALA A 374 -6.12 21.22 25.77
C ALA A 374 -4.84 22.03 25.56
N PRO A 375 -4.85 23.17 24.84
CA PRO A 375 -3.63 23.89 24.52
C PRO A 375 -2.90 24.23 25.82
N VAL A 376 -1.78 23.55 26.07
CA VAL A 376 -0.99 23.70 27.31
C VAL A 376 -0.30 25.06 27.36
N CYS A 377 -0.23 25.79 26.24
CA CYS A 377 0.17 27.19 26.21
C CYS A 377 -0.71 27.99 25.25
N GLU A 378 -1.42 28.97 25.79
CA GLU A 378 -1.79 30.15 25.01
C GLU A 378 -0.49 30.88 24.66
N LEU A 379 -0.11 30.86 23.37
CA LEU A 379 1.04 31.64 22.90
C LEU A 379 0.72 33.12 23.06
N GLN A 380 1.27 33.72 24.11
CA GLN A 380 1.23 35.16 24.30
C GLN A 380 2.45 35.82 23.62
N PRO A 381 2.29 37.01 23.02
CA PRO A 381 3.42 37.76 22.48
C PRO A 381 4.44 38.03 23.59
N CYS A 382 5.72 37.73 23.34
CA CYS A 382 6.78 38.03 24.30
C CYS A 382 7.00 39.54 24.39
N ASP A 383 7.20 40.06 25.60
CA ASP A 383 7.54 41.47 25.81
C ASP A 383 8.97 41.73 25.31
N ALA A 384 9.08 42.52 24.23
CA ALA A 384 10.35 42.87 23.61
C ALA A 384 11.32 43.55 24.59
N LYS A 385 10.79 44.21 25.63
CA LYS A 385 11.62 44.87 26.65
C LYS A 385 12.35 43.86 27.53
N MET A 386 11.68 42.78 27.93
CA MET A 386 12.29 41.70 28.70
C MET A 386 13.37 40.96 27.91
N MET A 387 13.18 40.79 26.59
CA MET A 387 14.19 40.17 25.72
C MET A 387 15.45 41.02 25.54
N LEU A 388 15.33 42.35 25.67
CA LEU A 388 16.46 43.28 25.58
C LEU A 388 17.21 43.42 26.90
N GLU A 389 16.52 43.26 28.03
CA GLU A 389 17.12 43.37 29.36
C GLU A 389 17.87 42.08 29.77
N ASP A 390 17.47 40.92 29.26
CA ASP A 390 18.06 39.60 29.56
C ASP A 390 18.91 39.08 28.39
N LEU A 391 19.87 39.91 27.93
CA LEU A 391 20.87 39.48 26.96
C LEU A 391 21.82 38.48 27.64
N PRO A 392 21.88 37.21 27.19
CA PRO A 392 22.81 36.26 27.76
C PRO A 392 24.24 36.77 27.57
N LEU A 393 25.08 36.68 28.61
CA LEU A 393 26.50 36.96 28.47
C LEU A 393 27.06 36.10 27.35
N GLU A 394 27.84 36.71 26.46
CA GLU A 394 28.49 35.95 25.40
C GLU A 394 29.40 34.87 26.02
N PRO A 395 29.28 33.61 25.59
CA PRO A 395 30.06 32.53 26.16
C PRO A 395 31.53 32.71 25.79
N ASP A 396 32.37 32.90 26.80
CA ASP A 396 33.81 33.05 26.64
C ASP A 396 34.56 31.76 27.03
N LEU A 397 35.62 31.44 26.29
CA LEU A 397 36.45 30.28 26.50
C LEU A 397 37.81 30.72 27.02
N VAL A 398 38.08 30.44 28.30
CA VAL A 398 39.37 30.76 28.93
C VAL A 398 40.26 29.51 28.97
N LEU A 399 41.46 29.62 28.42
CA LEU A 399 42.45 28.55 28.39
C LEU A 399 43.81 29.11 28.83
N GLU A 400 44.42 28.50 29.87
CA GLU A 400 45.69 28.96 30.45
C GLU A 400 45.73 30.47 30.78
N MET A 401 44.65 30.97 31.40
CA MET A 401 44.45 32.38 31.78
C MET A 401 44.34 33.38 30.61
N SER A 402 44.18 32.92 29.37
CA SER A 402 43.92 33.77 28.20
C SER A 402 42.48 33.61 27.71
N HIS A 403 41.80 34.72 27.46
CA HIS A 403 40.42 34.76 26.96
C HIS A 403 40.42 34.59 25.42
N LEU A 404 39.90 33.47 24.91
CA LEU A 404 40.00 33.12 23.49
C LEU A 404 38.74 33.44 22.69
N GLY A 405 37.62 33.77 23.35
CA GLY A 405 36.36 34.10 22.68
C GLY A 405 35.88 33.05 21.66
N ARG A 406 35.01 33.46 20.73
CA ARG A 406 34.43 32.59 19.68
C ARG A 406 34.92 32.96 18.27
N GLY A 407 36.24 32.97 18.06
CA GLY A 407 36.84 33.01 16.72
C GLY A 407 36.85 34.38 16.01
N VAL A 408 37.84 34.48 15.11
CA VAL A 408 38.37 35.60 14.32
C VAL A 408 38.86 36.87 15.03
N GLU A 409 38.35 37.23 16.22
CA GLU A 409 38.90 38.34 16.99
C GLU A 409 39.29 37.91 18.42
N TYR A 410 40.45 38.40 18.87
CA TYR A 410 41.10 38.07 20.15
C TYR A 410 41.03 39.29 21.08
N TYR A 411 40.70 39.08 22.35
CA TYR A 411 40.59 40.16 23.34
C TYR A 411 41.55 39.89 24.51
N ASP A 412 42.52 40.80 24.71
CA ASP A 412 43.46 40.76 25.83
C ASP A 412 43.47 42.12 26.52
N GLU A 413 43.10 42.16 27.81
CA GLU A 413 43.00 43.40 28.59
C GLU A 413 44.35 44.05 28.87
N GLU A 414 45.47 43.33 28.69
CA GLU A 414 46.82 43.87 28.94
C GLU A 414 47.41 44.67 27.77
N VAL A 415 46.74 44.70 26.60
CA VAL A 415 47.18 45.50 25.44
C VAL A 415 46.27 46.71 25.27
N ARG A 416 46.47 47.73 26.12
CA ARG A 416 45.91 49.07 25.91
C ARG A 416 46.93 50.18 26.14
#